data_AF-A0A2V6C6S5-F1
#
_entry.id   AF-A0A2V6C6S5-F1
#
_cell.length_a   1.000
_cell.length_b   1.000
_cell.length_c   1.000
_cell.angle_alpha   90.00
_cell.angle_beta   90.00
_cell.angle_gamma   90.00
#
_symmetry.space_group_name_H-M   'P 1'
#
loop_
_entity.id
_entity.type
_entity.pdbx_description
1 polymer ?
#
loop_
_entity_poly.entity_id
_entity_poly.type
_entity_poly.pdbx_seq_one_letter_code
_entity_poly.pdbx_strand_id
1 'polypeptide(L)'
;MRIGKPLAIVIGLFTIWPIVYMLLFMGVLVVAALTIFQQAQQHRPPPGSGFLPYIFIPHIGTILLMFALIAFYIVHVFENAALKDDRRVLWAVVLFIGLPVSAPVYWWLFIWRPARGDASV
;
A
#
# COMPACT_ATOMS: atom_id res chain seq x y z
N MET A 1 13.36 15.55 -2.67
CA MET A 1 14.27 15.34 -1.51
C MET A 1 15.30 14.22 -1.74
N ARG A 2 16.51 14.29 -1.14
CA ARG A 2 17.42 13.13 -1.02
C ARG A 2 17.02 12.28 0.18
N ILE A 3 16.56 11.04 -0.06
CA ILE A 3 16.14 10.10 0.98
C ILE A 3 17.33 9.23 1.40
N GLY A 4 17.63 9.17 2.70
CA GLY A 4 18.67 8.28 3.24
C GLY A 4 18.25 6.80 3.19
N LYS A 5 19.23 5.89 3.12
CA LYS A 5 18.99 4.43 3.10
C LYS A 5 18.03 3.91 4.18
N PRO A 6 18.14 4.27 5.48
CA PRO A 6 17.20 3.77 6.48
C PRO A 6 15.77 4.27 6.23
N LEU A 7 15.62 5.53 5.82
CA LEU A 7 14.31 6.09 5.49
C LEU A 7 13.71 5.41 4.24
N ALA A 8 14.53 5.08 3.25
CA ALA A 8 14.08 4.30 2.10
C ALA A 8 13.51 2.95 2.51
N ILE A 9 14.16 2.21 3.43
CA ILE A 9 13.65 0.93 3.94
C ILE A 9 12.28 1.11 4.62
N VAL A 10 12.15 2.12 5.49
CA VAL A 10 10.91 2.41 6.20
C VAL A 10 9.77 2.70 5.23
N ILE A 11 10.00 3.54 4.23
CA ILE A 11 9.01 3.82 3.18
C ILE A 11 8.64 2.53 2.43
N GLY A 12 9.63 1.70 2.09
CA GLY A 12 9.38 0.43 1.39
C GLY A 12 8.50 -0.52 2.20
N LEU A 13 8.74 -0.63 3.51
CA LEU A 13 7.92 -1.43 4.41
C LEU A 13 6.47 -0.93 4.46
N PHE A 14 6.27 0.38 4.61
CA PHE A 14 4.93 0.96 4.57
C PHE A 14 4.24 0.77 3.22
N THR A 15 4.99 0.79 2.12
CA THR A 15 4.46 0.60 0.77
C THR A 15 4.05 -0.84 0.49
N ILE A 16 4.77 -1.82 1.06
CA ILE A 16 4.43 -3.24 0.93
C ILE A 16 3.25 -3.62 1.86
N TRP A 17 3.10 -2.92 2.99
CA TRP A 17 2.08 -3.22 4.00
C TRP A 17 0.65 -3.34 3.46
N PRO A 18 0.11 -2.43 2.63
CA PRO A 18 -1.24 -2.57 2.06
C PRO A 18 -1.46 -3.87 1.28
N ILE A 19 -0.43 -4.36 0.56
CA ILE A 19 -0.52 -5.61 -0.19
C ILE A 19 -0.59 -6.80 0.77
N VAL A 20 0.30 -6.82 1.76
CA VAL A 20 0.33 -7.87 2.81
C VAL A 20 -1.00 -7.87 3.56
N TYR A 21 -1.48 -6.70 3.96
CA TYR A 21 -2.76 -6.54 4.64
C TYR A 21 -3.93 -7.01 3.78
N MET A 22 -3.95 -6.69 2.48
CA MET A 22 -4.98 -7.15 1.54
C MET A 22 -5.06 -8.69 1.52
N LEU A 23 -3.92 -9.38 1.45
CA LEU A 23 -3.89 -10.85 1.45
C LEU A 23 -4.38 -11.44 2.78
N LEU A 24 -3.93 -10.87 3.90
CA LEU A 24 -4.39 -11.29 5.24
C LEU A 24 -5.89 -11.07 5.42
N PHE A 25 -6.38 -9.89 5.03
CA PHE A 25 -7.79 -9.52 5.11
C PHE A 25 -8.66 -10.45 4.24
N MET A 26 -8.21 -10.75 3.02
CA MET A 26 -8.90 -11.70 2.15
C MET A 26 -8.94 -13.11 2.76
N GLY A 27 -7.83 -13.58 3.33
CA GLY A 27 -7.78 -14.87 4.04
C GLY A 27 -8.75 -14.91 5.23
N VAL A 28 -8.79 -13.87 6.04
CA VAL A 28 -9.73 -13.74 7.16
C VAL A 28 -11.18 -13.72 6.67
N LEU A 29 -11.49 -12.99 5.60
CA LEU A 29 -12.84 -12.97 5.03
C LEU A 29 -13.28 -14.33 4.51
N VAL A 30 -12.39 -15.07 3.83
CA VAL A 30 -12.69 -16.42 3.35
C VAL A 30 -12.98 -17.35 4.53
N VAL A 31 -12.15 -17.33 5.57
CA VAL A 31 -12.37 -18.13 6.78
C VAL A 31 -13.68 -17.73 7.49
N ALA A 32 -13.96 -16.43 7.60
CA ALA A 32 -15.21 -15.94 8.18
C ALA A 32 -16.44 -16.38 7.36
N ALA A 33 -16.38 -16.31 6.03
CA ALA A 33 -17.46 -16.75 5.16
C ALA A 33 -17.72 -18.26 5.29
N LEU A 34 -16.66 -19.08 5.32
CA LEU A 34 -16.77 -20.53 5.50
C LEU A 34 -17.37 -20.90 6.86
N THR A 35 -16.96 -20.21 7.94
CA THR A 35 -17.49 -20.48 9.29
C THR A 35 -18.95 -20.08 9.42
N ILE A 36 -19.35 -18.93 8.88
CA ILE A 36 -20.76 -18.49 8.84
C ILE A 36 -21.61 -19.48 8.03
N PHE A 37 -21.14 -19.89 6.85
CA PHE A 37 -21.85 -20.86 6.01
C PHE A 37 -22.06 -22.20 6.73
N GLN A 38 -21.02 -22.72 7.40
CA GLN A 38 -21.12 -23.96 8.17
C GLN A 38 -22.09 -23.84 9.35
N GLN A 39 -22.11 -22.70 10.06
CA GLN A 39 -23.02 -22.48 11.18
C GLN A 39 -24.48 -22.31 10.75
N ALA A 40 -24.72 -21.66 9.61
CA ALA A 40 -26.05 -21.55 9.02
C ALA A 40 -26.66 -22.93 8.72
N GLN A 41 -25.84 -23.88 8.23
CA GLN A 41 -26.27 -25.28 8.06
C GLN A 41 -26.61 -25.95 9.39
N GLN A 42 -25.89 -25.61 10.47
CA GLN A 42 -26.09 -26.18 11.81
C GLN A 42 -27.14 -25.45 12.66
N HIS A 43 -27.88 -24.47 12.11
CA HIS A 43 -28.85 -23.62 12.83
C HIS A 43 -28.29 -22.99 14.12
N ARG A 44 -26.97 -22.79 14.19
CA ARG A 44 -26.32 -22.13 15.32
C ARG A 44 -26.41 -20.62 15.13
N PRO A 45 -26.57 -19.83 16.21
CA PRO A 45 -26.47 -18.39 16.11
C PRO A 45 -25.10 -18.00 15.53
N PRO A 46 -25.04 -17.00 14.64
CA PRO A 46 -23.79 -16.53 14.06
C PRO A 46 -22.82 -16.06 15.15
N PRO A 47 -21.51 -16.03 14.88
CA PRO A 47 -20.51 -15.63 15.86
C PRO A 47 -20.81 -14.19 16.31
N GLY A 48 -20.80 -13.95 17.62
CA GLY A 48 -21.11 -12.64 18.19
C GLY A 48 -20.20 -11.52 17.69
N SER A 49 -20.68 -10.28 17.80
CA SER A 49 -20.07 -9.01 17.37
C SER A 49 -18.65 -8.72 17.88
N GLY A 50 -18.10 -9.54 18.77
CA GLY A 50 -16.78 -9.33 19.37
C GLY A 50 -15.59 -9.42 18.40
N PHE A 51 -15.74 -10.06 17.24
CA PHE A 51 -14.65 -10.19 16.26
C PHE A 51 -14.53 -8.99 15.31
N LEU A 52 -15.62 -8.25 15.07
CA LEU A 52 -15.68 -7.15 14.11
C LEU A 52 -14.69 -6.00 14.39
N PRO A 53 -14.50 -5.53 15.65
CA PRO A 53 -13.57 -4.45 15.93
C PRO A 53 -12.11 -4.77 15.58
N TYR A 54 -11.70 -6.04 15.76
CA TYR A 54 -10.34 -6.49 15.45
C TYR A 54 -10.01 -6.45 13.96
N ILE A 55 -11.03 -6.46 13.10
CA ILE A 55 -10.88 -6.29 11.64
C ILE A 55 -10.98 -4.81 11.26
N PHE A 56 -12.00 -4.11 11.77
CA PHE A 56 -12.30 -2.74 11.36
C PHE A 56 -11.19 -1.75 11.71
N ILE A 57 -10.61 -1.85 12.91
CA ILE A 57 -9.56 -0.92 13.36
C ILE A 57 -8.32 -0.96 12.44
N PRO A 58 -7.68 -2.13 12.20
CA PRO A 58 -6.53 -2.18 11.30
C PRO A 58 -6.91 -1.90 9.83
N HIS A 59 -8.16 -2.13 9.43
CA HIS A 59 -8.64 -1.77 8.10
C HIS A 59 -8.65 -0.26 7.88
N ILE A 60 -9.25 0.49 8.81
CA ILE A 60 -9.26 1.95 8.78
C ILE A 60 -7.83 2.49 8.85
N GLY A 61 -6.98 1.93 9.70
CA GLY A 61 -5.57 2.30 9.77
C GLY A 61 -4.84 2.13 8.44
N THR A 62 -5.11 1.02 7.72
CA THR A 62 -4.51 0.76 6.41
C THR A 62 -5.04 1.74 5.35
N ILE A 63 -6.34 2.08 5.38
CA ILE A 63 -6.91 3.10 4.48
C ILE A 63 -6.24 4.45 4.69
N LEU A 64 -6.09 4.90 5.94
CA LEU A 64 -5.42 6.16 6.27
C LEU A 64 -3.95 6.15 5.81
N LEU A 65 -3.26 5.03 6.01
CA LEU A 65 -1.90 4.85 5.50
C LEU A 65 -1.84 4.96 3.98
N MET A 66 -2.79 4.38 3.24
CA MET A 66 -2.84 4.50 1.79
C MET A 66 -3.01 5.95 1.33
N PHE A 67 -3.86 6.73 2.00
CA PHE A 67 -3.98 8.17 1.70
C PHE A 67 -2.68 8.93 1.98
N ALA A 68 -2.01 8.63 3.09
CA ALA A 68 -0.71 9.22 3.41
C ALA A 68 0.35 8.84 2.36
N LEU A 69 0.38 7.59 1.91
CA LEU A 69 1.28 7.11 0.85
C LEU A 69 0.99 7.80 -0.48
N ILE A 70 -0.28 7.96 -0.88
CA ILE A 70 -0.64 8.71 -2.08
C ILE A 70 -0.07 10.13 -2.00
N ALA A 71 -0.39 10.87 -0.92
CA ALA A 71 0.10 12.23 -0.76
C ALA A 71 1.64 12.30 -0.82
N PHE A 72 2.32 11.41 -0.10
CA PHE A 72 3.78 11.31 -0.09
C PHE A 72 4.36 11.06 -1.48
N TYR A 73 3.87 10.05 -2.21
CA TYR A 73 4.39 9.69 -3.51
C TYR A 73 4.11 10.74 -4.57
N ILE A 74 2.94 11.39 -4.52
CA ILE A 74 2.61 12.51 -5.41
C ILE A 74 3.56 13.68 -5.19
N VAL A 75 3.77 14.11 -3.94
CA VAL A 75 4.74 15.17 -3.62
C VAL A 75 6.14 14.77 -4.11
N HIS A 76 6.57 13.52 -3.85
CA HIS A 76 7.87 13.04 -4.28
C HIS A 76 8.01 13.03 -5.81
N VAL A 77 6.96 12.69 -6.56
CA VAL A 77 6.97 12.74 -8.04
C VAL A 77 7.25 14.14 -8.56
N PHE A 78 6.60 15.15 -7.98
CA PHE A 78 6.76 16.54 -8.44
C PHE A 78 8.07 17.17 -7.98
N GLU A 79 8.60 16.79 -6.81
CA GLU A 79 9.92 17.24 -6.37
C GLU A 79 11.09 16.52 -7.07
N ASN A 80 10.83 15.40 -7.75
CA ASN A 80 11.89 14.62 -8.37
C ASN A 80 12.35 15.28 -9.69
N ALA A 81 13.53 15.90 -9.64
CA ALA A 81 14.16 16.53 -10.80
C ALA A 81 14.53 15.54 -11.92
N ALA A 82 14.66 14.23 -11.62
CA ALA A 82 14.98 13.21 -12.61
C ALA A 82 13.81 12.90 -13.57
N LEU A 83 12.58 13.30 -13.22
CA LEU A 83 11.41 13.11 -14.05
C LEU A 83 11.17 14.37 -14.90
N LYS A 84 11.19 14.22 -16.23
CA LYS A 84 10.69 15.23 -17.18
C LYS A 84 9.18 15.41 -17.00
N ASP A 85 8.64 16.59 -17.29
CA ASP A 85 7.25 16.96 -16.93
C ASP A 85 6.19 15.95 -17.38
N ASP A 86 6.23 15.46 -18.62
CA ASP A 86 5.27 14.45 -19.11
C ASP A 86 5.31 13.14 -18.30
N ARG A 87 6.50 12.73 -17.84
CA ARG A 87 6.66 11.51 -17.02
C ARG A 87 6.19 11.70 -15.59
N ARG A 88 6.21 12.92 -15.06
CA ARG A 88 5.68 13.23 -13.72
C ARG A 88 4.18 13.00 -13.67
N VAL A 89 3.45 13.54 -14.65
CA VAL A 89 1.99 13.39 -14.72
C VAL A 89 1.61 11.91 -14.87
N LEU A 90 2.28 11.17 -15.74
CA LEU A 90 2.04 9.74 -15.90
C LEU A 90 2.23 8.97 -14.58
N TRP A 91 3.34 9.23 -13.87
CA TRP A 91 3.59 8.59 -12.58
C TRP A 91 2.55 8.97 -11.53
N ALA A 92 2.15 10.24 -11.47
CA ALA A 92 1.12 10.70 -10.55
C ALA A 92 -0.21 9.95 -10.77
N VAL A 93 -0.64 9.81 -12.03
CA VAL A 93 -1.87 9.07 -12.39
C VAL A 93 -1.75 7.59 -12.02
N VAL A 94 -0.64 6.93 -12.37
CA VAL A 94 -0.43 5.50 -12.10
C VAL A 94 -0.28 5.21 -10.60
N LEU A 95 0.31 6.14 -9.83
CA LEU A 95 0.36 6.06 -8.36
C LEU A 95 -1.00 6.26 -7.72
N PHE A 96 -1.82 7.17 -8.25
CA PHE A 96 -3.15 7.43 -7.74
C PHE A 96 -4.11 6.24 -7.97
N ILE A 97 -4.14 5.70 -9.20
CA ILE A 97 -5.06 4.61 -9.57
C ILE A 97 -4.53 3.25 -9.09
N GLY A 98 -3.23 3.03 -9.23
CA GLY A 98 -2.60 1.72 -9.09
C GLY A 98 -1.77 1.56 -7.82
N LEU A 99 -1.98 2.39 -6.79
CA LEU A 99 -1.09 2.53 -5.62
C LEU A 99 -0.50 1.21 -5.10
N PRO A 100 -1.28 0.12 -4.88
CA PRO A 100 -0.73 -1.12 -4.31
C PRO A 100 0.38 -1.74 -5.16
N VAL A 101 0.36 -1.55 -6.48
CA VAL A 101 1.36 -2.14 -7.40
C VAL A 101 2.36 -1.08 -7.86
N SER A 102 1.90 0.12 -8.15
CA SER A 102 2.76 1.19 -8.68
C SER A 102 3.69 1.79 -7.64
N ALA A 103 3.27 1.87 -6.37
CA ALA A 103 4.12 2.42 -5.31
C ALA A 103 5.37 1.57 -5.03
N PRO A 104 5.30 0.22 -4.91
CA PRO A 104 6.51 -0.62 -4.80
C PRO A 104 7.47 -0.44 -5.97
N VAL A 105 6.94 -0.36 -7.20
CA VAL A 105 7.76 -0.16 -8.41
C VAL A 105 8.41 1.22 -8.39
N TYR A 106 7.66 2.27 -8.08
CA TYR A 106 8.19 3.64 -7.96
C TYR A 106 9.26 3.72 -6.88
N TRP A 107 9.01 3.12 -5.72
CA TRP A 107 9.96 3.06 -4.62
C TRP A 107 11.29 2.42 -5.05
N TRP A 108 11.23 1.28 -5.74
CA TRP A 108 12.42 0.60 -6.22
C TRP A 108 13.22 1.45 -7.21
N LEU A 109 12.54 2.11 -8.15
CA LEU A 109 13.14 2.87 -9.25
C LEU A 109 13.66 4.27 -8.88
N PHE A 110 13.04 4.94 -7.91
CA PHE A 110 13.34 6.36 -7.64
C PHE A 110 13.79 6.64 -6.20
N ILE A 111 13.49 5.76 -5.26
CA ILE A 111 13.86 5.93 -3.83
C ILE A 111 15.01 5.00 -3.46
N TRP A 112 14.88 3.69 -3.72
CA TRP A 112 15.89 2.69 -3.36
C TRP A 112 17.11 2.71 -4.28
N ARG A 113 16.88 2.77 -5.60
CA ARG A 113 17.93 2.94 -6.61
C ARG A 113 17.62 4.18 -7.44
N PRO A 114 18.00 5.39 -7.01
CA PRO A 114 17.98 6.54 -7.91
C PRO A 114 18.66 6.13 -9.21
N ALA A 115 17.95 6.23 -10.34
CA ALA A 115 18.48 5.84 -11.63
C ALA A 115 19.90 6.39 -11.78
N ARG A 116 20.90 5.51 -11.91
CA ARG A 116 22.27 5.93 -12.24
C ARG A 116 22.19 6.56 -13.62
N GLY A 117 22.21 7.89 -13.68
CA GLY A 117 21.93 8.62 -14.92
C GLY A 117 22.74 9.88 -15.13
N ASP A 118 23.80 10.15 -14.36
CA ASP A 118 24.61 11.39 -14.47
C ASP A 118 25.80 11.44 -13.47
N ALA A 119 26.45 10.30 -13.20
CA ALA A 119 27.74 10.25 -12.48
C ALA A 119 28.88 9.75 -13.39
N SER A 120 28.78 10.06 -14.68
CA SER A 120 29.85 9.83 -15.66
C SER A 120 29.69 10.81 -16.83
N VAL A 121 30.01 12.08 -16.61
CA VAL A 121 30.89 12.96 -17.44
C VAL A 121 31.32 14.12 -16.54
#